data_AF-A0A229SNK3-F1
#
_entry.id   AF-A0A229SNK3-F1
#
_cell.length_a   1.000
_cell.length_b   1.000
_cell.length_c   1.000
_cell.angle_alpha   90.00
_cell.angle_beta   90.00
_cell.angle_gamma   90.00
#
_symmetry.space_group_name_H-M   'P 1'
#
loop_
_entity.id
_entity.type
_entity.pdbx_description
1 polymer ?
#
loop_
_entity_poly.entity_id
_entity_poly.type
_entity_poly.pdbx_seq_one_letter_code
_entity_poly.pdbx_strand_id
1 'polypeptide(L)'
;MMTLPLDFVIPDGWTAVDPGDSGAVFVAVHPVPGEEFTPNITVSVQQRPDEASVDAIADEAVERLARTSAGLDVLSRRDVGDPAAPGVMQLLRLRTGEGTELIQTQVHLTVPGATPDERLVLELACTAAPATARRLSPGFRAFVASLHVRQHEGTQQ
;
A
#
# COMPACT_ATOMS: atom_id res chain seq x y z
N MET A 1 10.48 -19.40 -1.16
CA MET A 1 9.68 -18.26 -1.68
C MET A 1 8.23 -18.66 -1.61
N MET A 2 7.43 -18.04 -0.73
CA MET A 2 5.97 -18.20 -0.77
C MET A 2 5.43 -17.32 -1.90
N THR A 3 4.69 -17.92 -2.82
CA THR A 3 3.89 -17.18 -3.79
C THR A 3 2.56 -16.86 -3.13
N LEU A 4 2.24 -15.58 -2.97
CA LEU A 4 0.93 -15.14 -2.50
C LEU A 4 0.08 -14.78 -3.73
N PRO A 5 -0.88 -15.62 -4.13
CA PRO A 5 -1.74 -15.29 -5.25
C PRO A 5 -2.69 -14.16 -4.81
N LEU A 6 -2.37 -12.94 -5.25
CA LEU A 6 -3.16 -11.74 -5.03
C LEU A 6 -4.05 -11.50 -6.24
N ASP A 7 -5.36 -11.41 -6.02
CA ASP A 7 -6.30 -10.97 -7.05
C ASP A 7 -6.88 -9.60 -6.64
N PHE A 8 -7.01 -8.71 -7.62
CA PHE A 8 -7.58 -7.37 -7.44
C PHE A 8 -8.02 -6.80 -8.80
N VAL A 9 -8.85 -5.76 -8.76
CA VAL A 9 -9.31 -5.05 -9.95
C VAL A 9 -8.55 -3.73 -10.06
N ILE A 10 -7.78 -3.56 -11.13
CA ILE A 10 -7.09 -2.30 -11.44
C ILE A 10 -8.16 -1.22 -11.73
N PRO A 11 -8.12 -0.04 -11.07
CA PRO A 11 -9.12 0.99 -11.32
C PRO A 11 -9.03 1.57 -12.73
N ASP A 12 -10.15 2.10 -13.22
CA ASP A 12 -10.21 2.74 -14.54
C ASP A 12 -9.17 3.86 -14.68
N GLY A 13 -8.53 3.93 -15.85
CA GLY A 13 -7.50 4.94 -16.17
C GLY A 13 -6.10 4.61 -15.63
N TRP A 14 -5.94 3.53 -14.87
CA TRP A 14 -4.64 3.05 -14.42
C TRP A 14 -4.04 2.03 -15.39
N THR A 15 -2.72 2.07 -15.54
CA THR A 15 -1.96 1.12 -16.35
C THR A 15 -0.91 0.44 -15.47
N ALA A 16 -0.94 -0.90 -15.43
CA ALA A 16 0.10 -1.67 -14.75
C ALA A 16 1.44 -1.53 -15.48
N VAL A 17 2.52 -1.39 -14.72
CA VAL A 17 3.89 -1.30 -15.23
C VAL A 17 4.79 -2.26 -14.46
N ASP A 18 5.98 -2.54 -15.00
CA ASP A 18 6.97 -3.36 -14.33
C ASP A 18 7.40 -2.70 -13.00
N PRO A 19 7.29 -3.39 -11.84
CA PRO A 19 7.73 -2.87 -10.56
C PRO A 19 9.24 -2.59 -10.46
N GLY A 20 10.07 -3.23 -11.29
CA GLY A 20 11.52 -3.13 -11.24
C GLY A 20 12.10 -3.39 -9.83
N ASP A 21 13.09 -2.61 -9.42
CA ASP A 21 13.77 -2.75 -8.12
C ASP A 21 13.09 -1.96 -6.97
N SER A 22 11.83 -1.55 -7.13
CA SER A 22 11.10 -0.76 -6.13
C SER A 22 10.80 -1.52 -4.83
N GLY A 23 10.91 -2.85 -4.85
CA GLY A 23 10.46 -3.73 -3.76
C GLY A 23 8.94 -3.94 -3.73
N ALA A 24 8.18 -3.32 -4.64
CA ALA A 24 6.77 -3.61 -4.84
C ALA A 24 6.59 -4.89 -5.67
N VAL A 25 5.52 -5.63 -5.39
CA VAL A 25 5.07 -6.76 -6.21
C VAL A 25 4.12 -6.32 -7.33
N PHE A 26 3.57 -5.11 -7.24
CA PHE A 26 2.74 -4.51 -8.26
C PHE A 26 2.89 -3.00 -8.26
N VAL A 27 2.92 -2.41 -9.47
CA VAL A 27 2.90 -0.97 -9.68
C VAL A 27 1.90 -0.65 -10.79
N ALA A 28 1.06 0.34 -10.56
CA ALA A 28 0.24 0.96 -11.60
C ALA A 28 0.40 2.46 -11.61
N VAL A 29 0.30 3.08 -12.78
CA VAL A 29 0.40 4.52 -12.97
C VAL A 29 -0.86 5.07 -13.61
N HIS A 30 -1.20 6.32 -13.28
CA HIS A 30 -2.29 7.06 -13.91
C HIS A 30 -1.76 8.40 -14.41
N PRO A 31 -1.23 8.49 -15.64
CA PRO A 31 -0.74 9.74 -16.19
C PRO A 31 -1.82 10.83 -16.17
N VAL A 32 -1.48 12.02 -15.67
CA VAL A 32 -2.36 13.20 -15.70
C VAL A 32 -1.68 14.30 -16.51
N PRO A 33 -2.27 14.75 -17.62
CA PRO A 33 -1.67 15.81 -18.44
C PRO A 33 -1.41 17.08 -17.63
N GLY A 34 -0.17 17.58 -17.72
CA GLY A 34 0.25 18.82 -17.04
C GLY A 34 0.66 18.66 -15.58
N GLU A 35 0.64 17.45 -15.02
CA GLU A 35 1.22 17.17 -13.69
C GLU A 35 2.66 16.66 -13.83
N GLU A 36 3.56 17.22 -13.02
CA GLU A 36 4.97 16.82 -12.95
C GLU A 36 5.13 15.43 -12.32
N PHE A 37 4.32 15.15 -11.30
CA PHE A 37 4.28 13.84 -10.67
C PHE A 37 3.25 12.96 -11.37
N THR A 38 3.64 11.74 -11.75
CA THR A 38 2.70 10.74 -12.24
C THR A 38 2.11 9.96 -11.05
N PRO A 39 0.80 10.06 -10.78
CA PRO A 39 0.15 9.24 -9.76
C PRO A 39 0.47 7.77 -9.93
N ASN A 40 0.78 7.11 -8.80
CA ASN A 40 1.08 5.69 -8.77
C ASN A 40 0.33 4.96 -7.65
N ILE A 41 0.04 3.69 -7.88
CA ILE A 41 -0.37 2.70 -6.89
C ILE A 41 0.77 1.71 -6.78
N THR A 42 1.18 1.38 -5.56
CA THR A 42 2.09 0.27 -5.27
C THR A 42 1.41 -0.75 -4.36
N VAL A 43 1.78 -2.01 -4.54
CA VAL A 43 1.49 -3.09 -3.59
C VAL A 43 2.80 -3.76 -3.25
N SER A 44 3.11 -3.87 -1.97
CA SER A 44 4.29 -4.54 -1.44
C SER A 44 3.87 -5.60 -0.44
N VAL A 45 4.68 -6.65 -0.31
CA VAL A 45 4.46 -7.75 0.64
C VAL A 45 5.65 -7.84 1.56
N GLN A 46 5.40 -7.85 2.87
CA GLN A 46 6.42 -8.04 3.89
C GLN A 46 6.09 -9.27 4.73
N GLN A 47 7.06 -10.18 4.89
CA GLN A 47 7.00 -11.22 5.90
C GLN A 47 7.24 -10.62 7.28
N ARG A 48 6.36 -10.91 8.25
CA ARG A 48 6.40 -10.38 9.62
C ARG A 48 6.32 -11.52 10.64
N PRO A 49 7.40 -12.30 10.80
CA PRO A 49 7.47 -13.36 11.80
C PRO A 49 7.61 -12.80 13.23
N ASP A 50 7.85 -11.49 13.38
CA ASP A 50 7.87 -10.82 14.67
C ASP A 50 6.46 -10.61 15.22
N GLU A 51 6.35 -10.18 16.49
CA GLU A 51 5.07 -9.90 17.15
C GLU A 51 4.59 -8.45 16.96
N ALA A 52 5.23 -7.67 16.08
CA ALA A 52 4.89 -6.27 15.86
C ALA A 52 3.42 -6.10 15.42
N SER A 53 2.68 -5.19 16.07
CA SER A 53 1.31 -4.87 15.66
C SER A 53 1.28 -4.14 14.32
N VAL A 54 0.18 -4.21 13.58
CA VAL A 54 0.06 -3.49 12.30
C VAL A 54 0.25 -1.97 12.44
N ASP A 55 -0.07 -1.39 13.59
CA ASP A 55 0.25 0.00 13.93
C ASP A 55 1.74 0.28 14.01
N ALA A 56 2.50 -0.58 14.69
CA ALA A 56 3.95 -0.44 14.78
C ALA A 56 4.59 -0.55 13.37
N ILE A 57 4.04 -1.43 12.53
CA ILE A 57 4.48 -1.57 11.13
C ILE A 57 4.16 -0.32 10.32
N ALA A 58 2.99 0.28 10.54
CA ALA A 58 2.61 1.54 9.92
C ALA A 58 3.55 2.69 10.35
N ASP A 59 3.99 2.71 11.61
CA ASP A 59 4.96 3.67 12.14
C ASP A 59 6.36 3.46 11.53
N GLU A 60 6.85 2.21 11.47
CA GLU A 60 8.11 1.87 10.81
C GLU A 60 8.14 2.32 9.33
N ALA A 61 7.00 2.20 8.64
CA ALA A 61 6.86 2.65 7.26
C ALA A 61 6.94 4.18 7.14
N VAL A 62 6.31 4.91 8.07
CA VAL A 62 6.42 6.37 8.16
C VAL A 62 7.86 6.80 8.43
N GLU A 63 8.56 6.15 9.36
CA GLU A 63 9.96 6.45 9.65
C GLU A 63 10.86 6.20 8.44
N ARG A 64 10.65 5.09 7.73
CA ARG A 64 11.38 4.76 6.49
C ARG A 64 11.16 5.81 5.41
N LEU A 65 9.94 6.28 5.25
CA LEU A 65 9.61 7.30 4.27
C LEU A 65 10.16 8.68 4.67
N ALA A 66 10.15 9.02 5.96
CA ALA A 66 10.73 10.25 6.49
C ALA A 66 12.25 10.34 6.25
N ARG A 67 12.97 9.21 6.25
CA ARG A 67 14.42 9.19 5.94
C ARG A 67 14.77 9.59 4.51
N THR A 68 13.81 9.50 3.57
CA THR A 68 14.03 9.77 2.14
C THR A 68 13.28 10.99 1.63
N SER A 69 12.37 11.54 2.45
CA SER A 69 11.56 12.72 2.12
C SER A 69 12.16 13.98 2.74
N ALA A 70 11.98 15.14 2.10
CA ALA A 70 12.35 16.43 2.68
C ALA A 70 11.41 16.87 3.82
N GLY A 71 10.20 16.27 3.88
CA GLY A 71 9.24 16.45 4.95
C GLY A 71 8.13 15.41 4.87
N LEU A 72 7.58 15.04 6.03
CA LEU A 72 6.49 14.08 6.13
C LEU A 72 5.58 14.45 7.30
N ASP A 73 4.28 14.55 7.05
CA ASP A 73 3.24 14.70 8.07
C ASP A 73 2.22 13.55 7.96
N VAL A 74 1.89 12.92 9.08
CA VAL A 74 0.72 12.02 9.17
C VAL A 74 -0.52 12.89 9.39
N LEU A 75 -1.38 13.00 8.38
CA LEU A 75 -2.57 13.85 8.44
C LEU A 75 -3.74 13.16 9.15
N SER A 76 -3.89 11.85 8.95
CA SER A 76 -4.88 11.04 9.64
C SER A 76 -4.50 9.57 9.65
N ARG A 77 -5.03 8.85 10.64
CA ARG A 77 -4.93 7.39 10.76
C ARG A 77 -6.29 6.84 11.18
N ARG A 78 -6.62 5.65 10.70
CA ARG A 78 -7.78 4.87 11.13
C ARG A 78 -7.48 3.37 11.06
N ASP A 79 -8.06 2.62 11.99
CA ASP A 79 -8.03 1.17 11.96
C ASP A 79 -9.05 0.67 10.94
N VAL A 80 -8.70 -0.40 10.23
CA VAL A 80 -9.53 -1.08 9.22
C VAL A 80 -9.38 -2.60 9.37
N GLY A 81 -10.20 -3.37 8.68
CA GLY A 81 -10.21 -4.82 8.80
C GLY A 81 -10.98 -5.30 10.02
N ASP A 82 -10.68 -6.52 10.45
CA ASP A 82 -11.31 -7.18 11.59
C ASP A 82 -10.27 -7.69 12.60
N PRO A 83 -10.66 -8.15 13.79
CA PRO A 83 -9.70 -8.59 14.81
C PRO A 83 -8.81 -9.78 14.39
N ALA A 84 -9.23 -10.60 13.43
CA ALA A 84 -8.44 -11.73 12.92
C ALA A 84 -7.48 -11.29 11.80
N ALA A 85 -7.79 -10.21 11.10
CA ALA A 85 -6.95 -9.60 10.07
C ALA A 85 -6.94 -8.06 10.22
N PRO A 86 -6.24 -7.53 11.25
CA PRO A 86 -6.23 -6.11 11.52
C PRO A 86 -5.47 -5.36 10.43
N GLY A 87 -5.92 -4.14 10.14
CA GLY A 87 -5.28 -3.25 9.20
C GLY A 87 -5.29 -1.81 9.68
N VAL A 88 -4.45 -1.00 9.05
CA VAL A 88 -4.35 0.44 9.31
C VAL A 88 -4.41 1.17 7.98
N MET A 89 -5.20 2.23 7.91
CA MET A 89 -5.12 3.20 6.82
C MET A 89 -4.62 4.54 7.37
N GLN A 90 -3.67 5.14 6.66
CA GLN A 90 -3.12 6.45 6.97
C GLN A 90 -3.09 7.36 5.74
N LEU A 91 -3.30 8.64 5.96
CA LEU A 91 -3.14 9.69 4.96
C LEU A 91 -1.90 10.50 5.31
N LEU A 92 -0.92 10.51 4.40
CA LEU A 92 0.36 11.16 4.58
C LEU A 92 0.48 12.35 3.64
N ARG A 93 1.07 13.45 4.12
CA ARG A 93 1.61 14.51 3.28
C ARG A 93 3.12 14.33 3.20
N LEU A 94 3.64 14.38 1.99
CA LEU A 94 5.06 14.23 1.69
C LEU A 94 5.57 15.48 0.98
N ARG A 95 6.82 15.83 1.23
CA ARG A 95 7.56 16.81 0.45
C ARG A 95 8.80 16.16 -0.15
N THR A 96 8.92 16.20 -1.47
CA THR A 96 10.12 15.69 -2.18
C THR A 96 11.30 16.64 -1.98
N GLY A 97 12.51 16.22 -2.35
CA GLY A 97 13.72 17.06 -2.29
C GLY A 97 13.61 18.33 -3.13
N GLU A 98 12.85 18.27 -4.21
CA GLU A 98 12.55 19.37 -5.14
C GLU A 98 11.47 20.32 -4.61
N GLY A 99 10.85 20.00 -3.48
CA GLY A 99 9.81 20.80 -2.83
C GLY A 99 8.39 20.45 -3.26
N THR A 100 8.19 19.44 -4.11
CA THR A 100 6.86 19.00 -4.56
C THR A 100 6.09 18.39 -3.41
N GLU A 101 4.88 18.89 -3.17
CA GLU A 101 3.96 18.30 -2.18
C GLU A 101 3.17 17.16 -2.80
N LEU A 102 3.16 16.01 -2.12
CA LEU A 102 2.41 14.82 -2.51
C LEU A 102 1.53 14.36 -1.34
N ILE A 103 0.42 13.71 -1.69
CA ILE A 103 -0.43 12.99 -0.76
C ILE A 103 -0.29 11.51 -1.05
N GLN A 104 -0.01 10.73 0.00
CA GLN A 104 0.01 9.28 -0.06
C GLN A 104 -1.08 8.72 0.85
N THR A 105 -2.05 8.01 0.26
CA THR A 105 -2.97 7.16 1.05
C THR A 105 -2.34 5.79 1.15
N GLN A 106 -2.04 5.34 2.37
CA GLN A 106 -1.37 4.09 2.63
C GLN A 106 -2.25 3.17 3.46
N VAL A 107 -2.29 1.89 3.10
CA VAL A 107 -3.07 0.85 3.77
C VAL A 107 -2.15 -0.31 4.07
N HIS A 108 -2.09 -0.71 5.34
CA HIS A 108 -1.46 -1.93 5.80
C HIS A 108 -2.53 -2.96 6.14
N LEU A 109 -2.47 -4.16 5.55
CA LEU A 109 -3.40 -5.24 5.82
C LEU A 109 -2.64 -6.48 6.30
N THR A 110 -3.02 -7.01 7.46
CA THR A 110 -2.49 -8.28 7.93
C THR A 110 -3.13 -9.42 7.15
N VAL A 111 -2.28 -10.33 6.65
CA VAL A 111 -2.71 -11.60 6.06
C VAL A 111 -2.27 -12.70 7.01
N PRO A 112 -3.20 -13.37 7.71
CA PRO A 112 -2.86 -14.45 8.62
C PRO A 112 -2.25 -15.63 7.84
N GLY A 113 -1.16 -16.19 8.37
CA GLY A 113 -0.58 -17.45 7.92
C GLY A 113 -1.22 -18.65 8.62
N ALA A 114 -0.81 -19.87 8.26
CA ALA A 114 -1.22 -21.07 9.00
C ALA A 114 -0.55 -21.11 10.38
N THR A 115 0.62 -20.49 10.50
CA THR A 115 1.34 -20.26 11.76
C THR A 115 1.65 -18.76 11.93
N PRO A 116 1.94 -18.28 13.16
CA PRO A 116 2.33 -16.89 13.38
C PRO A 116 3.55 -16.45 12.56
N ASP A 117 4.52 -17.34 12.34
CA ASP A 117 5.74 -17.06 11.57
C ASP A 117 5.48 -16.88 10.07
N GLU A 118 4.32 -17.33 9.58
CA GLU A 118 3.88 -17.18 8.19
C GLU A 118 3.04 -15.91 7.97
N ARG A 119 2.87 -15.08 9.00
CA ARG A 119 2.14 -13.81 8.89
C ARG A 119 2.79 -12.90 7.86
N LEU A 120 1.94 -12.36 6.98
CA LEU A 120 2.33 -11.35 6.01
C LEU A 120 1.62 -10.03 6.31
N VAL A 121 2.23 -8.94 5.86
CA VAL A 121 1.58 -7.63 5.78
C VAL A 121 1.68 -7.12 4.36
N LEU A 122 0.53 -6.74 3.82
CA LEU A 122 0.43 -6.05 2.54
C LEU A 122 0.47 -4.55 2.81
N GLU A 123 1.35 -3.84 2.11
CA GLU A 123 1.37 -2.37 2.07
C GLU A 123 0.86 -1.94 0.70
N LEU A 124 -0.29 -1.27 0.67
CA LEU A 124 -0.84 -0.63 -0.52
C LEU A 124 -0.69 0.87 -0.37
N ALA A 125 -0.10 1.56 -1.35
CA ALA A 125 0.02 3.00 -1.34
C ALA A 125 -0.49 3.60 -2.64
N CYS A 126 -1.24 4.70 -2.56
CA CYS A 126 -1.59 5.54 -3.70
C CYS A 126 -1.05 6.94 -3.47
N THR A 127 -0.14 7.37 -4.34
CA THR A 127 0.56 8.65 -4.23
C THR A 127 0.19 9.54 -5.41
N ALA A 128 -0.14 10.80 -5.13
CA ALA A 128 -0.52 11.79 -6.14
C ALA A 128 -0.35 13.23 -5.61
N ALA A 129 -0.39 14.22 -6.50
CA ALA A 129 -0.52 15.62 -6.11
C ALA A 129 -1.82 15.86 -5.30
N PRO A 130 -1.90 16.86 -4.40
CA PRO A 130 -3.00 16.99 -3.44
C PRO A 130 -4.41 17.07 -4.05
N ALA A 131 -4.58 17.80 -5.16
CA ALA A 131 -5.87 17.89 -5.84
C ALA A 131 -6.25 16.56 -6.51
N THR A 132 -5.27 15.83 -7.01
CA THR A 132 -5.42 14.57 -7.74
C THR A 132 -5.69 13.42 -6.79
N ALA A 133 -5.02 13.37 -5.64
CA ALA A 133 -5.29 12.41 -4.58
C ALA A 133 -6.76 12.43 -4.13
N ARG A 134 -7.36 13.63 -4.00
CA ARG A 134 -8.79 13.77 -3.67
C ARG A 134 -9.70 13.16 -4.75
N ARG A 135 -9.36 13.34 -6.03
CA ARG A 135 -10.14 12.77 -7.16
C ARG A 135 -9.98 11.25 -7.25
N LEU A 136 -8.78 10.72 -7.01
CA LEU A 136 -8.46 9.30 -7.15
C LEU A 136 -8.87 8.46 -5.93
N SER A 137 -9.10 9.08 -4.77
CA SER A 137 -9.42 8.39 -3.51
C SER A 137 -10.57 7.37 -3.61
N PRO A 138 -11.71 7.65 -4.28
CA PRO A 138 -12.77 6.65 -4.44
C PRO A 138 -12.33 5.41 -5.23
N GLY A 139 -11.55 5.61 -6.30
CA GLY A 139 -11.00 4.52 -7.11
C GLY A 139 -9.99 3.68 -6.33
N PHE A 140 -9.10 4.32 -5.57
CA PHE A 140 -8.16 3.60 -4.70
C PHE A 140 -8.88 2.84 -3.58
N ARG A 141 -9.96 3.39 -3.00
CA ARG A 141 -10.78 2.65 -2.03
C ARG A 141 -11.42 1.41 -2.66
N ALA A 142 -11.91 1.51 -3.89
CA ALA A 142 -12.48 0.38 -4.62
C ALA A 142 -11.41 -0.69 -4.92
N PHE A 143 -10.20 -0.26 -5.31
CA PHE A 143 -9.04 -1.15 -5.49
C PHE A 143 -8.73 -1.94 -4.22
N VAL A 144 -8.55 -1.27 -3.09
CA VAL A 144 -8.27 -1.91 -1.79
C VAL A 144 -9.39 -2.90 -1.42
N ALA A 145 -10.65 -2.54 -1.65
CA ALA A 145 -11.79 -3.41 -1.38
C ALA A 145 -11.90 -4.62 -2.32
N SER A 146 -11.25 -4.57 -3.49
CA SER A 146 -11.22 -5.68 -4.46
C SER A 146 -10.09 -6.68 -4.18
N LEU A 147 -9.16 -6.34 -3.29
CA LEU A 147 -8.01 -7.16 -2.99
C LEU A 147 -8.41 -8.40 -2.19
N HIS A 148 -8.09 -9.56 -2.72
CA HIS A 148 -8.28 -10.84 -2.06
C HIS A 148 -7.01 -11.67 -2.17
N VAL A 149 -6.58 -12.24 -1.04
CA VAL A 149 -5.54 -13.26 -1.00
C VAL A 149 -6.20 -14.60 -1.29
N ARG A 150 -5.83 -15.24 -2.40
CA ARG A 150 -6.24 -16.63 -2.63
C ARG A 150 -5.52 -17.51 -1.62
N GLN A 151 -6.28 -18.19 -0.77
CA GLN A 151 -5.70 -19.29 -0.01
C GLN A 151 -5.41 -20.43 -0.99
N HIS A 152 -4.16 -20.90 -1.00
CA HIS A 152 -3.87 -22.17 -1.65
C HIS A 152 -4.59 -23.24 -0.83
N GLU A 153 -5.74 -23.72 -1.32
CA GLU A 153 -6.27 -25.00 -0.88
C GLU A 153 -5.18 -26.03 -1.23
N GLY A 154 -4.43 -26.45 -0.22
CA GLY A 154 -3.50 -27.55 -0.36
C GLY A 154 -4.30 -28.77 -0.78
N THR A 155 -4.06 -29.25 -2.00
CA THR A 155 -4.50 -30.59 -2.41
C THR A 155 -3.93 -31.57 -1.39
N GLN A 156 -4.78 -32.05 -0.48
CA GLN A 156 -4.45 -33.24 0.29
C GLN A 156 -4.30 -34.39 -0.71
N GLN A 157 -3.08 -34.91 -0.84
CA GLN A 157 -2.82 -36.24 -1.36
C GLN A 157 -2.50 -37.15 -0.17
#